data_AF-A0A0F9THI4-F1
#
_entry.id   AF-A0A0F9THI4-F1
#
_cell.length_a   1.000
_cell.length_b   1.000
_cell.length_c   1.000
_cell.angle_alpha   90.00
_cell.angle_beta   90.00
_cell.angle_gamma   90.00
#
_symmetry.space_group_name_H-M   'P 1'
#
loop_
_entity.id
_entity.type
_entity.pdbx_description
1 polymer ?
#
loop_
_entity_poly.entity_id
_entity_poly.type
_entity_poly.pdbx_seq_one_letter_code
_entity_poly.pdbx_strand_id
1 'polypeptide(L)'
;MLPINEIPANYHLLILDPEWLLVNGLGVIGFVLALVGILGIFFKQFNDLTELGMAGFLITFVGQVLYNAGIYYETFIWPVLAKSNINLVNLTNGPIYSNPVFFIMLILAGSMYAIGFLIFGYSTYKTKSFPKWAIPILVVGVVLFTPGFFPYIVRTVGIIVYAGGLIWVGFMLIKQE
;
A
#
# COMPACT_ATOMS: atom_id res chain seq x y z
N MET A 1 -3.04 1.65 5.80
CA MET A 1 -3.36 2.67 6.81
C MET A 1 -4.87 2.79 6.95
N LEU A 2 -5.37 3.18 8.12
CA LEU A 2 -6.80 3.27 8.38
C LEU A 2 -7.23 4.74 8.47
N PRO A 3 -8.45 5.09 8.06
CA PRO A 3 -8.96 6.46 8.16
C PRO A 3 -9.36 6.75 9.62
N ILE A 4 -8.39 7.18 10.41
CA ILE A 4 -8.50 7.43 11.86
C ILE A 4 -9.64 8.42 12.18
N ASN A 5 -10.00 9.28 11.24
CA ASN A 5 -11.03 10.32 11.41
C ASN A 5 -12.45 9.87 11.01
N GLU A 6 -12.60 8.70 10.38
CA GLU A 6 -13.90 8.25 9.83
C GLU A 6 -14.39 6.92 10.38
N ILE A 7 -13.55 6.15 11.08
CA ILE A 7 -14.00 4.94 11.79
C ILE A 7 -14.43 5.36 13.21
N PRO A 8 -15.74 5.47 13.50
CA PRO A 8 -16.22 5.92 14.80
C PRO A 8 -16.17 4.77 15.82
N ALA A 9 -15.73 5.07 17.04
CA ALA A 9 -15.94 4.39 18.34
C ALA A 9 -15.68 2.86 18.50
N ASN A 10 -15.72 2.07 17.44
CA ASN A 10 -15.81 0.61 17.45
C ASN A 10 -14.64 -0.06 16.72
N TYR A 11 -13.56 0.66 16.45
CA TYR A 11 -12.38 0.11 15.78
C TYR A 11 -11.86 -1.15 16.47
N HIS A 12 -11.91 -1.15 17.79
CA HIS A 12 -11.58 -2.30 18.62
C HIS A 12 -12.47 -3.53 18.36
N LEU A 13 -13.75 -3.34 18.03
CA LEU A 13 -14.65 -4.44 17.66
C LEU A 13 -14.26 -5.02 16.31
N LEU A 14 -13.81 -4.18 15.36
CA LEU A 14 -13.36 -4.63 14.05
C LEU A 14 -12.11 -5.51 14.15
N ILE A 15 -11.12 -5.10 14.97
CA ILE A 15 -9.89 -5.89 15.17
C ILE A 15 -10.18 -7.26 15.81
N LEU A 16 -11.21 -7.32 16.66
CA LEU A 16 -11.61 -8.54 17.36
C LEU A 16 -12.60 -9.40 16.56
N ASP A 17 -13.02 -8.93 15.38
CA ASP A 17 -13.92 -9.65 14.51
C ASP A 17 -13.28 -10.97 14.02
N PRO A 18 -13.99 -12.11 14.03
CA PRO A 18 -13.45 -13.39 13.54
C PRO A 18 -12.95 -13.35 12.09
N GLU A 19 -13.55 -12.52 11.24
CA GLU A 19 -13.19 -12.36 9.83
C GLU A 19 -11.98 -11.44 9.63
N TRP A 20 -11.56 -10.70 10.67
CA TRP A 20 -10.43 -9.78 10.62
C TRP A 20 -9.19 -10.41 10.00
N LEU A 21 -8.82 -11.60 10.49
CA LEU A 21 -7.61 -12.29 10.08
C LEU A 21 -7.70 -12.74 8.61
N LEU A 22 -8.88 -13.17 8.17
CA LEU A 22 -9.08 -13.62 6.80
C LEU A 22 -8.97 -12.44 5.83
N VAL A 23 -9.73 -11.36 6.08
CA VAL A 23 -9.79 -10.20 5.19
C VAL A 23 -8.44 -9.47 5.14
N ASN A 24 -7.87 -9.15 6.31
CA ASN A 24 -6.60 -8.42 6.35
C ASN A 24 -5.41 -9.32 5.98
N GLY A 25 -5.47 -10.62 6.28
CA GLY A 25 -4.47 -11.59 5.85
C GLY A 25 -4.38 -11.72 4.33
N LEU A 26 -5.51 -11.75 3.63
CA LEU A 26 -5.54 -11.65 2.16
C LEU A 26 -4.94 -10.32 1.66
N GLY A 27 -5.18 -9.22 2.38
CA GLY A 27 -4.53 -7.94 2.14
C GLY A 27 -3.00 -8.03 2.23
N VAL A 28 -2.46 -8.62 3.29
CA VAL A 28 -1.01 -8.83 3.45
C VAL A 28 -0.44 -9.65 2.29
N ILE A 29 -1.07 -10.77 1.94
CA ILE A 29 -0.65 -11.59 0.80
C ILE A 29 -0.67 -10.77 -0.49
N GLY A 30 -1.74 -10.01 -0.73
CA GLY A 30 -1.85 -9.13 -1.89
C GLY A 30 -0.73 -8.10 -1.98
N PHE A 31 -0.35 -7.47 -0.86
CA PHE A 31 0.76 -6.51 -0.82
C PHE A 31 2.15 -7.16 -0.98
N VAL A 32 2.33 -8.40 -0.52
CA VAL A 32 3.54 -9.19 -0.80
C VAL A 32 3.63 -9.53 -2.29
N LEU A 33 2.54 -9.99 -2.90
CA LEU A 33 2.49 -10.26 -4.34
C LEU A 33 2.69 -8.97 -5.15
N ALA A 34 2.19 -7.84 -4.67
CA ALA A 34 2.43 -6.55 -5.30
C ALA A 34 3.93 -6.18 -5.35
N LEU A 35 4.74 -6.53 -4.33
CA LEU A 35 6.20 -6.34 -4.39
C LEU A 35 6.82 -7.13 -5.56
N VAL A 36 6.39 -8.38 -5.73
CA VAL A 36 6.81 -9.21 -6.87
C VAL A 36 6.35 -8.60 -8.19
N GLY A 37 5.12 -8.08 -8.25
CA GLY A 37 4.59 -7.37 -9.41
C GLY A 37 5.41 -6.15 -9.80
N ILE A 38 5.80 -5.32 -8.82
CA ILE A 38 6.67 -4.14 -9.07
C ILE A 38 8.05 -4.56 -9.59
N LEU A 39 8.63 -5.65 -9.06
CA LEU A 39 9.88 -6.21 -9.60
C LEU A 39 9.71 -6.66 -11.06
N GLY A 40 8.63 -7.37 -11.38
CA GLY A 40 8.33 -7.78 -12.76
C GLY A 40 8.21 -6.58 -13.71
N ILE A 41 7.53 -5.51 -13.28
CA ILE A 41 7.44 -4.26 -14.05
C ILE A 41 8.83 -3.67 -14.29
N PHE A 42 9.65 -3.58 -13.23
CA PHE A 42 10.99 -3.03 -13.31
C PHE A 42 11.89 -3.80 -14.28
N PHE A 43 11.99 -5.12 -14.11
CA PHE A 43 12.89 -5.94 -14.92
C PHE A 43 12.53 -5.95 -16.40
N LYS A 44 11.23 -5.90 -16.73
CA LYS A 44 10.77 -5.86 -18.13
C LYS A 44 11.32 -4.68 -18.92
N GLN A 45 11.57 -3.55 -18.26
CA GLN A 45 11.95 -2.29 -18.89
C GLN A 45 13.27 -1.75 -18.32
N PHE A 46 14.05 -2.60 -17.66
CA PHE A 46 15.25 -2.20 -16.91
C PHE A 46 16.23 -1.40 -17.78
N ASN A 47 16.48 -1.88 -19.00
CA ASN A 47 17.40 -1.23 -19.94
C ASN A 47 16.87 0.08 -20.53
N ASP A 48 15.55 0.30 -20.46
CA ASP A 48 14.88 1.48 -21.04
C ASP A 48 14.53 2.54 -19.98
N LEU A 49 14.81 2.26 -18.70
CA LEU A 49 14.53 3.20 -17.62
C LEU A 49 15.60 4.29 -17.54
N THR A 50 15.14 5.51 -17.29
CA THR A 50 16.00 6.61 -16.90
C THR A 50 16.54 6.41 -15.48
N GLU A 51 17.62 7.11 -15.12
CA GLU A 51 18.14 7.14 -13.74
C GLU A 51 17.06 7.58 -12.73
N LEU A 52 16.24 8.57 -13.11
CA LEU A 52 15.10 8.99 -12.30
C LEU A 52 14.06 7.85 -12.13
N GLY A 53 13.82 7.07 -13.17
CA GLY A 53 12.97 5.88 -13.10
C GLY A 53 13.52 4.80 -12.17
N MET A 54 14.83 4.56 -12.20
CA MET A 54 15.51 3.63 -11.28
C MET A 54 15.44 4.11 -9.82
N ALA A 55 15.71 5.40 -9.57
CA ALA A 55 15.55 6.00 -8.26
C ALA A 55 14.09 5.92 -7.77
N GLY A 56 13.12 6.23 -8.64
CA GLY A 56 11.70 6.10 -8.36
C GLY A 56 11.33 4.66 -7.98
N PHE A 57 11.84 3.66 -8.70
CA PHE A 57 11.65 2.25 -8.37
C PHE A 57 12.19 1.92 -6.97
N LEU A 58 13.42 2.32 -6.65
CA LEU A 58 14.02 2.06 -5.34
C LEU A 58 13.20 2.69 -4.21
N ILE A 59 12.78 3.95 -4.37
CA ILE A 59 11.93 4.65 -3.41
C ILE A 59 10.58 3.94 -3.26
N THR A 60 9.98 3.49 -4.38
CA THR A 60 8.74 2.72 -4.39
C THR A 60 8.89 1.43 -3.61
N PHE A 61 9.94 0.67 -3.91
CA PHE A 61 10.18 -0.66 -3.35
C PHE A 61 10.41 -0.57 -1.83
N VAL A 62 11.29 0.33 -1.39
CA VAL A 62 11.54 0.58 0.04
C VAL A 62 10.27 1.09 0.73
N GLY A 63 9.58 2.06 0.14
CA GLY A 63 8.34 2.60 0.67
C GLY A 63 7.27 1.52 0.84
N GLN A 64 7.12 0.63 -0.14
CA GLN A 64 6.17 -0.47 -0.07
C GLN A 64 6.54 -1.49 1.01
N VAL A 65 7.82 -1.84 1.16
CA VAL A 65 8.28 -2.74 2.23
C VAL A 65 7.91 -2.16 3.60
N LEU A 66 8.20 -0.87 3.82
CA LEU A 66 7.86 -0.18 5.07
C LEU A 66 6.34 -0.08 5.26
N TYR A 67 5.59 0.23 4.21
CA TYR A 67 4.12 0.30 4.26
C TYR A 67 3.50 -1.07 4.57
N ASN A 68 4.06 -2.15 4.02
CA ASN A 68 3.59 -3.50 4.24
C ASN A 68 3.91 -4.00 5.67
N ALA A 69 5.03 -3.57 6.26
CA ALA A 69 5.27 -3.78 7.69
C ALA A 69 4.14 -3.15 8.53
N GLY A 70 3.64 -2.00 8.08
CA GLY A 70 2.43 -1.34 8.56
C GLY A 70 1.18 -2.24 8.52
N ILE A 71 0.90 -2.82 7.37
CA ILE A 71 -0.27 -3.71 7.22
C ILE A 71 -0.10 -4.98 8.06
N TYR A 72 1.12 -5.51 8.13
CA TYR A 72 1.44 -6.72 8.89
C TYR A 72 1.21 -6.54 10.40
N TYR A 73 1.72 -5.46 11.01
CA TYR A 73 1.51 -5.23 12.44
C TYR A 73 0.02 -5.00 12.77
N GLU A 74 -0.71 -4.26 11.92
CA GLU A 74 -2.16 -4.08 12.06
C GLU A 74 -2.89 -5.44 11.99
N THR A 75 -2.53 -6.29 11.03
CA THR A 75 -3.23 -7.55 10.79
C THR A 75 -3.03 -8.56 11.91
N PHE A 76 -1.78 -8.80 12.33
CA PHE A 76 -1.44 -9.93 13.20
C PHE A 76 -1.19 -9.54 14.65
N ILE A 77 -0.68 -8.32 14.90
CA ILE A 77 -0.27 -7.91 16.25
C ILE A 77 -1.43 -7.23 16.98
N TRP A 78 -2.24 -6.43 16.28
CA TRP A 78 -3.33 -5.70 16.94
C TRP A 78 -4.38 -6.58 17.61
N PRO A 79 -4.83 -7.71 17.04
CA PRO A 79 -5.75 -8.60 17.74
C PRO A 79 -5.18 -9.13 19.06
N VAL A 80 -3.87 -9.37 19.12
CA VAL A 80 -3.18 -9.82 20.35
C VAL A 80 -3.15 -8.70 21.39
N LEU A 81 -2.84 -7.47 20.97
CA LEU A 81 -2.84 -6.29 21.85
C LEU A 81 -4.26 -5.93 22.33
N ALA A 82 -5.25 -6.00 21.44
CA ALA A 82 -6.65 -5.71 21.74
C ALA A 82 -7.22 -6.68 22.79
N LYS A 83 -6.88 -7.98 22.68
CA LYS A 83 -7.28 -9.00 23.66
C LYS A 83 -6.65 -8.81 25.04
N SER A 84 -5.43 -8.27 25.11
CA SER A 84 -4.74 -8.04 26.39
C SER A 84 -5.17 -6.73 27.04
N ASN A 85 -5.21 -5.63 26.28
CA ASN A 85 -5.69 -4.34 26.74
C ASN A 85 -6.10 -3.46 25.55
N ILE A 86 -7.41 -3.19 25.45
CA ILE A 86 -7.98 -2.44 24.34
C ILE A 86 -7.46 -1.01 24.19
N ASN A 87 -6.96 -0.40 25.27
CA ASN A 87 -6.39 0.94 25.21
C ASN A 87 -5.07 0.97 24.41
N LEU A 88 -4.38 -0.16 24.24
CA LEU A 88 -3.14 -0.24 23.47
C LEU A 88 -3.36 0.02 21.96
N VAL A 89 -4.55 -0.30 21.44
CA VAL A 89 -4.92 -0.14 20.03
C VAL A 89 -5.87 1.05 19.80
N ASN A 90 -6.06 1.90 20.80
CA ASN A 90 -6.90 3.09 20.67
C ASN A 90 -6.26 4.08 19.67
N LEU A 91 -6.97 4.43 18.61
CA LEU A 91 -6.44 5.27 17.53
C LEU A 91 -6.30 6.76 17.92
N THR A 92 -6.99 7.21 18.97
CA THR A 92 -7.00 8.62 19.39
C THR A 92 -6.03 8.86 20.56
N ASN A 93 -6.11 8.01 21.58
CA ASN A 93 -5.38 8.19 22.85
C ASN A 93 -4.46 7.01 23.20
N GLY A 94 -4.34 6.02 22.30
CA GLY A 94 -3.51 4.85 22.53
C GLY A 94 -2.02 5.19 22.45
N PRO A 95 -1.16 4.44 23.16
CA PRO A 95 0.28 4.72 23.24
C PRO A 95 1.01 4.61 21.89
N ILE A 96 0.47 3.85 20.93
CA ILE A 96 1.07 3.69 19.59
C ILE A 96 0.83 4.94 18.74
N TYR A 97 -0.43 5.37 18.61
CA TYR A 97 -0.79 6.51 17.75
C TYR A 97 -0.53 7.88 18.38
N SER A 98 -0.41 7.95 19.71
CA SER A 98 0.08 9.16 20.39
C SER A 98 1.60 9.31 20.31
N ASN A 99 2.34 8.29 19.87
CA ASN A 99 3.79 8.37 19.72
C ASN A 99 4.15 9.12 18.42
N PRO A 100 4.78 10.31 18.51
CA PRO A 100 5.08 11.12 17.33
C PRO A 100 6.08 10.45 16.40
N VAL A 101 7.04 9.66 16.92
CA VAL A 101 8.02 8.95 16.10
C VAL A 101 7.33 7.90 15.25
N PHE A 102 6.42 7.13 15.84
CA PHE A 102 5.64 6.14 15.10
C PHE A 102 4.82 6.79 13.97
N PHE A 103 4.13 7.90 14.28
CA PHE A 103 3.32 8.61 13.30
C PHE A 103 4.15 9.19 12.14
N ILE A 104 5.34 9.76 12.44
CA ILE A 104 6.27 10.25 11.41
C ILE A 104 6.74 9.11 10.51
N MET A 105 7.12 7.97 11.08
CA MET A 105 7.57 6.80 10.30
C MET A 105 6.44 6.25 9.42
N LEU A 106 5.21 6.26 9.93
CA LEU A 106 4.02 5.88 9.18
C LEU A 106 3.82 6.79 7.97
N ILE A 107 3.81 8.12 8.17
CA ILE A 107 3.72 9.10 7.08
C ILE A 107 4.85 8.90 6.07
N LEU A 108 6.09 8.75 6.55
CA LEU A 108 7.25 8.56 5.70
C LEU A 108 7.11 7.33 4.81
N ALA A 109 6.69 6.19 5.36
CA ALA A 109 6.48 4.96 4.60
C ALA A 109 5.43 5.15 3.48
N GLY A 110 4.28 5.75 3.81
CA GLY A 110 3.24 6.06 2.84
C GLY A 110 3.68 7.06 1.77
N SER A 111 4.34 8.15 2.18
CA SER A 111 4.84 9.17 1.26
C SER A 111 5.92 8.62 0.34
N MET A 112 6.88 7.85 0.85
CA MET A 112 7.87 7.17 0.01
C MET A 112 7.20 6.25 -1.00
N TYR A 113 6.21 5.46 -0.57
CA TYR A 113 5.52 4.57 -1.48
C TYR A 113 4.79 5.34 -2.59
N ALA A 114 3.96 6.33 -2.23
CA ALA A 114 3.18 7.09 -3.21
C ALA A 114 4.04 7.94 -4.15
N ILE A 115 5.01 8.68 -3.61
CA ILE A 115 5.90 9.56 -4.39
C ILE A 115 6.84 8.73 -5.26
N GLY A 116 7.42 7.67 -4.69
CA GLY A 116 8.23 6.73 -5.44
C GLY A 116 7.43 6.14 -6.61
N PHE A 117 6.22 5.67 -6.34
CA PHE A 117 5.39 5.01 -7.35
C PHE A 117 4.94 6.00 -8.44
N LEU A 118 4.71 7.26 -8.10
CA LEU A 118 4.47 8.33 -9.08
C LEU A 118 5.65 8.53 -10.02
N ILE A 119 6.87 8.65 -9.48
CA ILE A 119 8.10 8.83 -10.27
C ILE A 119 8.36 7.60 -11.13
N PHE A 120 8.31 6.41 -10.52
CA PHE A 120 8.52 5.14 -11.21
C PHE A 120 7.48 4.92 -12.29
N GLY A 121 6.20 5.13 -11.98
CA GLY A 121 5.08 4.97 -12.91
C GLY A 121 5.15 5.95 -14.08
N TYR A 122 5.56 7.21 -13.85
CA TYR A 122 5.77 8.17 -14.93
C TYR A 122 6.88 7.71 -15.88
N SER A 123 8.03 7.28 -15.34
CA SER A 123 9.14 6.76 -16.15
C SER A 123 8.75 5.49 -16.90
N THR A 124 8.06 4.56 -16.23
CA THR A 124 7.47 3.34 -16.81
C THR A 124 6.54 3.67 -17.97
N TYR A 125 5.63 4.63 -17.80
CA TYR A 125 4.71 5.07 -18.84
C TYR A 125 5.44 5.59 -20.09
N LYS A 126 6.58 6.28 -19.91
CA LYS A 126 7.40 6.77 -21.03
C LYS A 126 8.09 5.68 -21.84
N THR A 127 8.42 4.54 -21.23
CA THR A 127 9.02 3.40 -21.95
C THR A 127 8.07 2.78 -22.97
N LYS A 128 6.75 2.98 -22.81
CA LYS A 128 5.70 2.35 -23.63
C LYS A 128 5.74 0.81 -23.62
N SER A 129 6.37 0.21 -22.61
CA SER A 129 6.45 -1.25 -22.41
C SER A 129 5.11 -1.91 -22.05
N PHE A 130 4.09 -1.11 -21.74
CA PHE A 130 2.76 -1.56 -21.31
C PHE A 130 1.66 -0.82 -22.06
N PRO A 131 0.43 -1.35 -22.10
CA PRO A 131 -0.72 -0.65 -22.66
C PRO A 131 -0.90 0.73 -22.02
N LYS A 132 -1.37 1.69 -22.82
CA LYS A 132 -1.48 3.11 -22.47
C LYS A 132 -2.10 3.38 -21.09
N TRP A 133 -3.08 2.56 -20.67
CA TRP A 133 -3.82 2.77 -19.43
C TRP A 133 -3.35 1.94 -18.24
N ALA A 134 -2.54 0.90 -18.46
CA ALA A 134 -2.18 -0.05 -17.40
C ALA A 134 -1.40 0.63 -16.27
N ILE A 135 -0.40 1.45 -16.61
CA ILE A 135 0.45 2.15 -15.63
C ILE A 135 -0.27 3.35 -14.99
N PRO A 136 -0.99 4.22 -15.73
CA PRO A 136 -1.77 5.30 -15.11
C PRO A 136 -2.80 4.80 -14.10
N ILE A 137 -3.50 3.68 -14.38
CA ILE A 137 -4.47 3.08 -13.45
C ILE A 137 -3.78 2.66 -12.15
N LEU A 138 -2.64 1.98 -12.26
CA LEU A 138 -1.83 1.60 -11.10
C LEU A 138 -1.45 2.82 -10.26
N VAL A 139 -0.91 3.86 -10.90
CA VAL A 139 -0.43 5.08 -10.22
C VAL A 139 -1.59 5.78 -9.51
N VAL A 140 -2.73 5.96 -10.19
CA VAL A 140 -3.92 6.58 -9.60
C VAL A 140 -4.39 5.77 -8.39
N GLY A 141 -4.43 4.44 -8.51
CA GLY A 141 -4.78 3.56 -7.39
C GLY A 141 -3.89 3.78 -6.17
N VAL A 142 -2.56 3.77 -6.34
CA VAL A 142 -1.58 4.01 -5.26
C VAL A 142 -1.81 5.36 -4.59
N VAL A 143 -1.94 6.42 -5.38
CA VAL A 143 -2.09 7.79 -4.87
C VAL A 143 -3.40 7.98 -4.11
N LEU A 144 -4.49 7.32 -4.55
CA LEU A 144 -5.78 7.42 -3.87
C LEU A 144 -5.83 6.61 -2.57
N PHE A 145 -5.16 5.45 -2.50
CA PHE A 145 -5.27 4.59 -1.31
C PHE A 145 -4.28 4.96 -0.18
N THR A 146 -3.08 5.44 -0.55
CA THR A 146 -1.95 5.56 0.39
C THR A 146 -2.12 6.66 1.44
N PRO A 147 -2.53 7.90 1.09
CA PRO A 147 -2.63 8.98 2.05
C PRO A 147 -3.70 8.72 3.11
N GLY A 148 -3.29 8.73 4.39
CA GLY A 148 -4.18 8.45 5.52
C GLY A 148 -5.27 9.51 5.76
N PHE A 149 -5.13 10.70 5.17
CA PHE A 149 -6.09 11.80 5.29
C PHE A 149 -7.24 11.72 4.27
N PHE A 150 -7.17 10.83 3.27
CA PHE A 150 -8.29 10.65 2.36
C PHE A 150 -9.45 9.90 3.03
N PRO A 151 -10.70 10.20 2.63
CA PRO A 151 -11.86 9.47 3.11
C PRO A 151 -11.76 7.96 2.87
N TYR A 152 -12.33 7.16 3.76
CA TYR A 152 -12.37 5.70 3.67
C TYR A 152 -12.83 5.24 2.29
N ILE A 153 -13.89 5.86 1.75
CA ILE A 153 -14.44 5.52 0.44
C ILE A 153 -13.44 5.77 -0.69
N VAL A 154 -12.71 6.89 -0.65
CA VAL A 154 -11.69 7.24 -1.66
C VAL A 154 -10.56 6.24 -1.62
N ARG A 155 -10.14 5.85 -0.41
CA ARG A 155 -9.04 4.91 -0.21
C ARG A 155 -9.42 3.49 -0.62
N THR A 156 -10.66 3.10 -0.35
CA THR A 156 -11.23 1.81 -0.77
C THR A 156 -11.31 1.72 -2.30
N VAL A 157 -11.79 2.78 -2.95
CA VAL A 157 -11.76 2.86 -4.42
C VAL A 157 -10.32 2.79 -4.93
N GLY A 158 -9.40 3.53 -4.29
CA GLY A 158 -7.98 3.53 -4.63
C GLY A 158 -7.35 2.13 -4.60
N ILE A 159 -7.59 1.34 -3.54
CA ILE A 159 -7.01 -0.01 -3.44
C ILE A 159 -7.61 -0.97 -4.48
N ILE A 160 -8.91 -0.85 -4.81
CA ILE A 160 -9.55 -1.64 -5.86
C ILE A 160 -8.96 -1.30 -7.22
N VAL A 161 -8.79 -0.01 -7.51
CA VAL A 161 -8.15 0.48 -8.76
C VAL A 161 -6.71 0.00 -8.85
N TYR A 162 -5.95 0.06 -7.75
CA TYR A 162 -4.58 -0.42 -7.69
C TYR A 162 -4.50 -1.93 -7.94
N ALA A 163 -5.31 -2.74 -7.26
CA ALA A 163 -5.36 -4.19 -7.45
C ALA A 163 -5.74 -4.56 -8.89
N GLY A 164 -6.75 -3.90 -9.47
CA GLY A 164 -7.14 -4.10 -10.87
C GLY A 164 -6.00 -3.77 -11.84
N GLY A 165 -5.27 -2.68 -11.58
CA GLY A 165 -4.08 -2.33 -12.34
C GLY A 165 -2.97 -3.39 -12.25
N LEU A 166 -2.74 -3.96 -11.07
CA LEU A 166 -1.72 -4.99 -10.86
C LEU A 166 -2.08 -6.27 -11.61
N ILE A 167 -3.34 -6.70 -11.53
CA ILE A 167 -3.85 -7.87 -12.25
C ILE A 167 -3.68 -7.67 -13.76
N TRP A 168 -4.05 -6.50 -14.28
CA TRP A 168 -3.91 -6.20 -15.70
C TRP A 168 -2.44 -6.23 -16.13
N VAL A 169 -1.55 -5.57 -15.40
CA VAL A 169 -0.12 -5.59 -15.71
C VAL A 169 0.46 -7.00 -15.63
N GLY A 170 0.11 -7.77 -14.58
CA GLY A 170 0.53 -9.16 -14.43
C GLY A 170 0.09 -10.04 -15.61
N PHE A 171 -1.16 -9.91 -16.04
CA PHE A 171 -1.66 -10.60 -17.24
C PHE A 171 -0.86 -10.24 -18.50
N MET A 172 -0.47 -8.97 -18.65
CA MET A 172 0.33 -8.51 -19.78
C MET A 172 1.79 -8.99 -19.72
N LEU A 173 2.33 -9.25 -18.52
CA LEU A 173 3.65 -9.86 -18.36
C LEU A 173 3.63 -11.32 -18.83
N ILE A 174 2.61 -12.08 -18.41
CA ILE A 174 2.48 -13.50 -18.78
C ILE A 174 2.24 -13.69 -20.28
N LYS A 175 1.41 -12.84 -20.91
CA LYS A 175 1.03 -13.00 -22.32
C LYS A 175 2.15 -12.67 -23.32
N GLN A 176 3.23 -12.04 -22.87
CA GLN A 176 4.34 -11.63 -23.74
C GLN A 176 5.47 -12.66 -23.82
N GLU A 177 5.37 -13.75 -23.06
CA GLU A 177 6.14 -14.99 -23.22
C GLU A 177 5.38 -15.96 -24.14
#